data_AF-A0A286FK62-F1
#
_entry.id   AF-A0A286FK62-F1
#
_cell.length_a   1.000
_cell.length_b   1.000
_cell.length_c   1.000
_cell.angle_alpha   90.00
_cell.angle_beta   90.00
_cell.angle_gamma   90.00
#
_symmetry.space_group_name_H-M   'P 1'
#
loop_
_entity.id
_entity.type
_entity.pdbx_description
1 polymer ?
#
loop_
_entity_poly.entity_id
_entity_poly.type
_entity_poly.pdbx_seq_one_letter_code
_entity_poly.pdbx_strand_id
1 'polypeptide(L)'
;MKKSVLTRYRVLAYVTGVLLVLLCLSMIAKYGMDVDGAADFTRVVAIAHGWLYVVYLVFAFDLGSKAKWPVGKQLWVLLAGTIPTAAFFVERKISRELEAKVAEPAPAVAKV
;
A
#
# COMPACT_ATOMS: atom_id res chain seq x y z
N MET A 1 6.77 -15.95 -8.03
CA MET A 1 5.68 -14.93 -7.96
C MET A 1 5.68 -14.14 -9.28
N LYS A 2 4.53 -13.87 -9.90
CA LYS A 2 4.50 -13.17 -11.20
C LYS A 2 4.72 -11.65 -10.99
N LYS A 3 5.53 -11.00 -11.83
CA LYS A 3 5.78 -9.55 -11.81
C LYS A 3 4.51 -8.71 -11.73
N SER A 4 3.44 -9.15 -12.41
CA SER A 4 2.12 -8.50 -12.41
C SER A 4 1.48 -8.34 -11.02
N VAL A 5 1.70 -9.29 -10.09
CA VAL A 5 1.16 -9.21 -8.73
C VAL A 5 1.84 -8.07 -7.95
N LEU A 6 3.16 -7.92 -8.15
CA LEU A 6 3.92 -6.86 -7.51
C LEU A 6 3.49 -5.49 -8.02
N THR A 7 3.34 -5.32 -9.34
CA THR A 7 2.87 -4.05 -9.92
C THR A 7 1.50 -3.63 -9.39
N ARG A 8 0.55 -4.56 -9.24
CA ARG A 8 -0.78 -4.25 -8.67
C ARG A 8 -0.70 -3.80 -7.22
N TYR A 9 0.10 -4.49 -6.40
CA TYR A 9 0.34 -4.09 -5.01
C TYR A 9 0.94 -2.68 -4.94
N ARG A 10 1.95 -2.38 -5.77
CA ARG A 10 2.59 -1.05 -5.83
C ARG A 10 1.59 0.05 -6.16
N VAL A 11 0.81 -0.14 -7.22
CA VAL A 11 -0.21 0.85 -7.63
C VAL A 11 -1.21 1.08 -6.49
N LEU A 12 -1.75 0.01 -5.90
CA LEU A 12 -2.71 0.15 -4.80
C LEU A 12 -2.11 0.87 -3.58
N ALA A 13 -0.89 0.51 -3.19
CA ALA A 13 -0.19 1.14 -2.06
C ALA A 13 0.07 2.64 -2.30
N TYR A 14 0.48 3.03 -3.51
CA TYR A 14 0.66 4.43 -3.86
C TYR A 14 -0.65 5.21 -3.87
N VAL A 15 -1.70 4.67 -4.51
CA VAL A 15 -2.98 5.39 -4.61
C VAL A 15 -3.66 5.52 -3.24
N THR A 16 -3.67 4.46 -2.42
CA THR A 16 -4.18 4.52 -1.03
C THR A 16 -3.39 5.49 -0.18
N GLY A 17 -2.05 5.45 -0.26
CA GLY A 17 -1.16 6.33 0.49
C GLY A 17 -1.33 7.80 0.12
N VAL A 18 -1.47 8.14 -1.16
CA VAL A 18 -1.69 9.53 -1.61
C VAL A 18 -3.05 10.04 -1.13
N LEU A 19 -4.11 9.24 -1.24
CA LEU A 19 -5.43 9.61 -0.71
C LEU A 19 -5.39 9.84 0.80
N LEU A 20 -4.66 9.02 1.56
CA LEU A 20 -4.53 9.20 3.00
C LEU A 20 -3.80 10.51 3.35
N VAL A 21 -2.73 10.85 2.62
CA VAL A 21 -2.03 12.13 2.80
C VAL A 21 -2.94 13.31 2.49
N LEU A 22 -3.68 13.26 1.37
CA LEU A 22 -4.66 14.29 1.02
C LEU A 22 -5.76 14.42 2.08
N LEU A 23 -6.24 13.29 2.63
CA LEU A 23 -7.23 13.28 3.70
C LEU A 23 -6.72 13.99 4.95
N CYS A 24 -5.49 13.66 5.39
CA CYS A 24 -4.86 14.31 6.53
C CYS A 24 -4.66 15.81 6.30
N LEU A 25 -4.17 16.22 5.12
CA LEU A 25 -4.04 17.64 4.78
C LEU A 25 -5.40 18.36 4.79
N SER A 26 -6.45 17.71 4.28
CA SER A 26 -7.80 18.27 4.24
C SER A 26 -8.40 18.40 5.65
N MET A 27 -8.12 17.46 6.56
CA MET A 27 -8.50 17.60 7.97
C MET A 27 -7.77 18.77 8.64
N ILE A 28 -6.46 18.95 8.38
CA ILE A 28 -5.71 20.08 8.93
C ILE A 28 -6.27 21.41 8.39
N ALA A 29 -6.60 21.50 7.10
CA ALA A 29 -7.19 22.70 6.51
C ALA A 29 -8.60 22.97 7.06
N LYS A 30 -9.44 21.95 7.19
CA LYS A 30 -10.80 22.09 7.73
C LYS A 30 -10.80 22.52 9.19
N TYR A 31 -10.08 21.80 10.05
CA TYR A 31 -10.14 22.02 11.50
C TYR A 31 -9.11 23.05 12.01
N GLY A 32 -8.02 23.26 11.28
CA GLY A 32 -6.96 24.20 11.65
C GLY A 32 -7.05 25.56 10.95
N MET A 33 -7.78 25.67 9.83
CA MET A 33 -7.89 26.92 9.05
C MET A 33 -9.36 27.31 8.73
N ASP A 34 -10.35 26.57 9.25
CA ASP A 34 -11.79 26.82 9.09
C ASP A 34 -12.25 27.00 7.62
N VAL A 35 -11.61 26.27 6.70
CA VAL A 35 -11.96 26.33 5.27
C VAL A 35 -13.20 25.50 5.00
N ASP A 36 -14.37 26.15 4.91
CA ASP A 36 -15.67 25.49 4.69
C ASP A 36 -15.72 24.59 3.44
N GLY A 37 -15.08 25.01 2.34
CA GLY A 37 -15.00 24.23 1.10
C GLY A 37 -14.22 22.90 1.22
N ALA A 38 -13.45 22.71 2.29
CA ALA A 38 -12.73 21.46 2.54
C ALA A 38 -13.66 20.35 3.04
N ALA A 39 -14.88 20.65 3.51
CA ALA A 39 -15.78 19.67 4.10
C ALA A 39 -16.23 18.57 3.13
N ASP A 40 -16.72 18.95 1.95
CA ASP A 40 -17.20 17.98 0.95
C ASP A 40 -16.04 17.20 0.33
N PHE A 41 -14.92 17.88 0.04
CA PHE A 41 -13.71 17.24 -0.45
C PHE A 41 -13.17 16.20 0.53
N THR A 42 -13.05 16.55 1.82
CA THR A 42 -12.60 15.63 2.87
C THR A 42 -13.48 14.38 2.93
N ARG A 43 -14.81 14.55 2.81
CA ARG A 43 -15.77 13.44 2.84
C ARG A 43 -15.58 12.48 1.66
N VAL A 44 -15.45 13.01 0.45
CA VAL A 44 -15.22 12.20 -0.77
C VAL A 44 -13.90 11.44 -0.68
N VAL A 45 -12.82 12.12 -0.27
CA VAL A 45 -11.49 11.50 -0.12
C VAL A 45 -11.52 10.42 0.97
N ALA A 46 -12.23 10.63 2.08
CA ALA A 46 -12.37 9.63 3.14
C ALA A 46 -13.07 8.35 2.66
N ILE A 47 -14.19 8.49 1.93
CA ILE A 47 -14.93 7.36 1.37
C ILE A 47 -14.06 6.62 0.35
N ALA A 48 -13.41 7.35 -0.55
CA ALA A 48 -12.53 6.79 -1.57
C ALA A 48 -11.39 6.00 -0.92
N HIS A 49 -10.71 6.58 0.07
CA HIS A 49 -9.63 5.92 0.79
C HIS A 49 -10.12 4.65 1.50
N GLY A 50 -11.26 4.69 2.18
CA GLY A 50 -11.81 3.53 2.89
C GLY A 50 -11.99 2.32 1.97
N TRP A 51 -12.64 2.50 0.82
CA TRP A 51 -12.81 1.42 -0.16
C TRP A 51 -11.49 0.95 -0.77
N LEU A 52 -10.60 1.89 -1.13
CA LEU A 52 -9.31 1.54 -1.71
C LEU A 52 -8.41 0.80 -0.71
N TYR A 53 -8.52 1.13 0.58
CA TYR A 53 -7.80 0.46 1.66
C TYR A 53 -8.25 -0.99 1.82
N VAL A 54 -9.54 -1.29 1.70
CA VAL A 54 -10.03 -2.68 1.69
C VAL A 54 -9.41 -3.49 0.55
N VAL A 55 -9.37 -2.92 -0.66
CA VAL A 55 -8.72 -3.58 -1.81
C VAL A 55 -7.23 -3.79 -1.53
N TYR A 56 -6.54 -2.78 -1.01
CA TYR A 56 -5.14 -2.89 -0.60
C TYR A 56 -4.92 -4.01 0.42
N LEU A 57 -5.76 -4.13 1.45
CA LEU A 57 -5.67 -5.18 2.47
C LEU A 57 -5.73 -6.58 1.85
N VAL A 58 -6.66 -6.82 0.92
CA VAL A 58 -6.77 -8.11 0.23
C VAL A 58 -5.49 -8.45 -0.53
N PHE A 59 -4.95 -7.50 -1.31
CA PHE A 59 -3.71 -7.72 -2.06
C PHE A 59 -2.48 -7.83 -1.17
N ALA A 60 -2.37 -7.01 -0.13
CA ALA A 60 -1.27 -7.05 0.83
C ALA A 60 -1.26 -8.37 1.61
N PHE A 61 -2.44 -8.86 2.00
CA PHE A 61 -2.60 -10.15 2.67
C PHE A 61 -2.25 -11.32 1.74
N ASP A 62 -2.80 -11.35 0.51
CA ASP A 62 -2.48 -12.36 -0.50
C ASP A 62 -0.97 -12.41 -0.79
N LEU A 63 -0.34 -11.24 -0.90
CA LEU A 63 1.10 -11.10 -1.13
C LEU A 63 1.92 -11.65 0.05
N GLY A 64 1.57 -11.26 1.28
CA GLY A 64 2.25 -11.70 2.49
C GLY A 64 2.13 -13.21 2.72
N SER A 65 0.94 -13.78 2.48
CA SER A 65 0.69 -15.22 2.56
C SER A 65 1.50 -15.98 1.50
N LYS A 66 1.56 -15.50 0.25
CA LYS A 66 2.37 -16.10 -0.83
C LYS A 66 3.88 -15.96 -0.59
N ALA A 67 4.31 -14.85 0.02
CA ALA A 67 5.69 -14.60 0.37
C ALA A 67 6.14 -15.29 1.67
N LYS A 68 5.21 -15.98 2.35
CA LYS A 68 5.41 -16.66 3.65
C LYS A 68 6.02 -15.73 4.70
N TRP A 69 5.52 -14.49 4.79
CA TRP A 69 6.01 -13.56 5.80
C TRP A 69 5.58 -13.97 7.21
N PRO A 70 6.39 -13.67 8.24
CA PRO A 70 5.96 -13.82 9.62
C PRO A 70 4.79 -12.87 9.89
N VAL A 71 3.85 -13.31 10.73
CA VAL A 71 2.59 -12.58 11.02
C VAL A 71 2.84 -11.13 11.43
N GLY A 72 3.87 -10.86 12.24
CA GLY A 72 4.22 -9.49 12.65
C GLY A 72 4.58 -8.58 11.47
N LYS A 73 5.28 -9.10 10.45
CA LYS A 73 5.59 -8.34 9.24
C LYS A 73 4.34 -8.08 8.40
N GLN A 74 3.47 -9.09 8.27
CA GLN A 74 2.21 -8.93 7.55
C GLN A 74 1.35 -7.86 8.23
N LEU A 75 1.18 -7.95 9.55
CA LEU A 75 0.43 -6.96 10.34
C LEU A 75 1.01 -5.55 10.20
N TRP A 76 2.34 -5.41 10.23
CA TRP A 76 3.00 -4.12 10.02
C TRP A 76 2.71 -3.53 8.63
N VAL A 77 2.72 -4.35 7.58
CA VAL A 77 2.37 -3.90 6.22
C VAL A 77 0.92 -3.44 6.15
N LEU A 78 -0.01 -4.19 6.75
CA LEU A 78 -1.42 -3.83 6.77
C LEU A 78 -1.67 -2.51 7.51
N LEU A 79 -1.02 -2.31 8.67
CA LEU A 79 -1.14 -1.10 9.49
C LEU A 79 -0.43 0.11 8.87
N ALA A 80 0.66 -0.10 8.12
CA ALA A 80 1.35 1.00 7.48
C ALA A 80 0.46 1.78 6.50
N GLY A 81 -0.58 1.14 5.94
CA GLY A 81 -1.57 1.77 5.07
C GLY A 81 -2.47 2.81 5.76
N THR A 82 -2.52 2.86 7.10
CA THR A 82 -3.32 3.83 7.86
C THR A 82 -2.50 4.97 8.47
N ILE A 83 -1.16 4.90 8.39
CA ILE A 83 -0.28 5.95 8.90
C ILE A 83 0.19 6.80 7.71
N PRO A 84 -0.07 8.12 7.73
CA PRO A 84 0.41 9.00 6.67
C PRO A 84 1.92 8.92 6.55
N THR A 85 2.39 8.81 5.32
CA THR A 85 3.80 8.57 4.91
C THR A 85 4.34 7.14 5.11
N ALA A 86 3.95 6.41 6.15
CA ALA A 86 4.49 5.06 6.42
C ALA A 86 4.20 4.07 5.28
N ALA A 87 3.03 4.16 4.66
CA ALA A 87 2.64 3.35 3.51
C ALA A 87 3.68 3.40 2.37
N PHE A 88 4.28 4.57 2.09
CA PHE A 88 5.27 4.73 1.03
C PHE A 88 6.62 4.10 1.39
N PHE A 89 7.07 4.25 2.64
CA PHE A 89 8.31 3.62 3.09
C PHE A 89 8.19 2.10 3.07
N VAL A 90 7.06 1.57 3.53
CA VAL A 90 6.80 0.13 3.55
C VAL A 90 6.62 -0.42 2.14
N GLU A 91 5.88 0.24 1.26
CA GLU A 91 5.82 -0.12 -0.16
C GLU A 91 7.21 -0.24 -0.76
N ARG A 92 8.05 0.78 -0.59
CA ARG A 92 9.39 0.82 -1.20
C ARG A 92 10.29 -0.29 -0.68
N LYS A 93 10.21 -0.61 0.61
CA LYS A 93 10.95 -1.71 1.22
C LYS A 93 10.49 -3.06 0.68
N ILE A 94 9.18 -3.29 0.68
CA ILE A 94 8.57 -4.54 0.25
C ILE A 94 8.79 -4.78 -1.25
N SER A 95 8.66 -3.74 -2.08
CA SER A 95 8.90 -3.82 -3.52
C SER A 95 10.34 -4.25 -3.82
N ARG A 96 11.33 -3.69 -3.13
CA ARG A 96 12.75 -4.08 -3.31
C ARG A 96 13.01 -5.52 -2.90
N GLU A 97 12.47 -5.95 -1.76
CA GLU A 97 12.63 -7.33 -1.29
C GLU A 97 11.98 -8.34 -2.24
N LEU A 98 10.82 -8.00 -2.80
CA LEU A 98 10.08 -8.87 -3.71
C LEU A 98 10.64 -8.86 -5.13
N GLU A 99 11.19 -7.73 -5.61
CA GLU A 99 11.93 -7.67 -6.87
C GLU A 99 13.12 -8.64 -6.86
N ALA A 100 13.87 -8.72 -5.75
CA ALA A 100 14.97 -9.67 -5.60
C ALA A 100 14.48 -11.14 -5.71
N LYS A 101 13.33 -11.45 -5.10
CA LYS A 101 12.72 -12.80 -5.14
C LYS A 101 12.02 -13.15 -6.46
N VAL A 102 11.74 -12.15 -7.29
CA VAL A 102 11.16 -12.33 -8.63
C VAL A 102 12.25 -12.36 -9.71
N ALA A 103 13.44 -11.84 -9.41
CA ALA A 103 14.59 -11.81 -10.30
C ALA A 103 15.45 -13.09 -10.25
N GLU A 104 15.40 -13.90 -9.19
CA GLU A 104 16.04 -15.23 -9.17
C GLU A 104 15.34 -16.17 -10.16
N PRO A 105 15.94 -16.49 -11.33
CA PRO A 105 15.48 -17.61 -12.12
C PRO A 105 15.94 -18.88 -11.41
N ALA A 106 15.08 -19.91 -11.37
CA ALA A 106 15.51 -21.25 -10.99
C ALA A 106 16.81 -21.60 -11.76
N PRO A 107 17.83 -22.19 -11.12
CA PRO A 107 19.02 -22.62 -11.84
C PRO A 107 18.56 -23.49 -13.01
N ALA A 108 18.85 -23.04 -14.23
CA ALA A 108 18.54 -23.78 -15.43
C ALA A 108 19.18 -25.16 -15.28
N VAL A 109 18.33 -26.18 -15.15
CA VAL A 109 18.76 -27.58 -15.12
C VAL A 109 19.56 -27.81 -16.40
N ALA A 110 20.87 -27.97 -16.26
CA ALA A 110 21.75 -28.37 -17.32
C ALA A 110 21.24 -29.73 -17.83
N LYS A 111 20.70 -29.75 -19.05
CA LYS A 111 20.46 -31.00 -19.75
C LYS A 111 21.81 -31.49 -20.28
N VAL A 112 22.22 -32.66 -19.78
CA VAL A 112 23.31 -33.51 -20.29
C VAL A 112 22.91 -34.05 -21.66
#